data_AF-A0A257MG12-F1
#
_entry.id   AF-A0A257MG12-F1
#
_cell.length_a   1.000
_cell.length_b   1.000
_cell.length_c   1.000
_cell.angle_alpha   90.00
_cell.angle_beta   90.00
_cell.angle_gamma   90.00
#
_symmetry.space_group_name_H-M   'P 1'
#
loop_
_entity.id
_entity.type
_entity.pdbx_description
1 polymer ?
#
loop_
_entity_poly.entity_id
_entity_poly.type
_entity_poly.pdbx_seq_one_letter_code
_entity_poly.pdbx_strand_id
1 'polypeptide(L)'
;MKVLAEVVDATRLTPEKLAARILRYQKEGADMIDLGLPLDARPEEVRAAIGVAKEAADLPVSIDSIRPDLLLAGLEAGADMLLSLNAGNMAPVGPAAADASVPAAVIPGPGSAGLEENVRAALDLGVRVIADPVLDPPMQGLACSLQRYIKFSRRHPNIPLFFGAGNVTELLDADTSGVNALLAAIGAEVGAAILFTPEYSAKAAGSVRELATASMMMQLARKRKTPPKDLGLDLLCLKQKRRLPEEPLPETMTEAQQGHTYVPDEAGSFRIFLSAGLMVARNGPVSVWGENARDLVNTLVDMGLVRRLDHAAYLGRELQKAETALRLGRDYVQDEPLWPAEKS
;
A
#
# COMPACT_ATOMS: atom_id res chain seq x y z
N MET A 1 15.70 -1.46 1.67
CA MET A 1 15.38 -0.14 1.13
C MET A 1 14.52 0.57 2.15
N LYS A 2 14.76 1.86 2.36
CA LYS A 2 13.91 2.71 3.17
C LYS A 2 12.76 3.24 2.33
N VAL A 3 11.58 3.40 2.91
CA VAL A 3 10.41 3.95 2.20
C VAL A 3 10.23 5.43 2.55
N LEU A 4 10.29 6.28 1.53
CA LEU A 4 10.02 7.70 1.62
C LEU A 4 8.60 7.95 1.10
N ALA A 5 7.71 8.42 1.98
CA ALA A 5 6.32 8.69 1.64
C ALA A 5 6.12 10.19 1.37
N GLU A 6 5.60 10.53 0.19
CA GLU A 6 5.33 11.92 -0.16
C GLU A 6 3.97 12.39 0.34
N VAL A 7 3.98 13.49 1.07
CA VAL A 7 2.81 14.34 1.30
C VAL A 7 2.77 15.39 0.20
N VAL A 8 2.02 15.12 -0.85
CA VAL A 8 1.84 16.04 -1.98
C VAL A 8 1.15 17.32 -1.53
N ASP A 9 1.58 18.46 -2.07
CA ASP A 9 1.04 19.78 -1.79
C ASP A 9 1.06 20.12 -0.28
N ALA A 10 2.14 19.75 0.42
CA ALA A 10 2.22 19.82 1.88
C ALA A 10 1.90 21.22 2.44
N THR A 11 2.31 22.29 1.76
CA THR A 11 2.07 23.68 2.19
C THR A 11 0.62 24.16 2.00
N ARG A 12 -0.21 23.43 1.25
CA ARG A 12 -1.64 23.73 1.08
C ARG A 12 -2.51 23.06 2.13
N LEU A 13 -1.96 22.13 2.89
CA LEU A 13 -2.67 21.45 3.96
C LEU A 13 -2.70 22.32 5.22
N THR A 14 -3.80 22.21 5.97
CA THR A 14 -3.81 22.75 7.34
C THR A 14 -2.85 21.94 8.22
N PRO A 15 -2.27 22.52 9.28
CA PRO A 15 -1.36 21.81 10.18
C PRO A 15 -1.90 20.47 10.66
N GLU A 16 -3.20 20.41 11.01
CA GLU A 16 -3.84 19.19 11.51
C GLU A 16 -3.94 18.10 10.44
N LYS A 17 -4.25 18.48 9.19
CA LYS A 17 -4.33 17.54 8.07
C LYS A 17 -2.96 17.01 7.69
N LEU A 18 -1.95 17.89 7.69
CA LEU A 18 -0.57 17.50 7.43
C LEU A 18 -0.08 16.50 8.49
N ALA A 19 -0.24 16.84 9.77
CA ALA A 19 0.14 15.97 10.88
C ALA A 19 -0.60 14.61 10.85
N ALA A 20 -1.91 14.62 10.62
CA ALA A 20 -2.71 13.39 10.51
C ALA A 20 -2.24 12.49 9.37
N ARG A 21 -1.85 13.07 8.23
CA ARG A 21 -1.34 12.31 7.07
C ARG A 21 0.02 11.70 7.35
N ILE A 22 0.91 12.47 8.00
CA ILE A 22 2.24 11.99 8.43
C ILE A 22 2.11 10.81 9.40
N LEU A 23 1.26 10.95 10.42
CA LEU A 23 1.00 9.88 11.39
C LEU A 23 0.42 8.62 10.72
N ARG A 24 -0.46 8.81 9.72
CA ARG A 24 -0.98 7.68 8.92
C ARG A 24 0.15 6.97 8.17
N TYR A 25 1.00 7.72 7.46
CA TYR A 25 2.13 7.14 6.71
C TYR A 25 3.14 6.45 7.62
N GLN A 26 3.43 7.00 8.80
CA GLN A 26 4.25 6.33 9.80
C GLN A 26 3.64 4.98 10.21
N LYS A 27 2.33 4.95 10.50
CA LYS A 27 1.62 3.70 10.83
C LYS A 27 1.58 2.70 9.68
N GLU A 28 1.56 3.19 8.44
CA GLU A 28 1.60 2.40 7.22
C GLU A 28 3.01 1.87 6.88
N GLY A 29 4.05 2.32 7.61
CA GLY A 29 5.41 1.81 7.50
C GLY A 29 6.37 2.69 6.70
N ALA A 30 6.06 3.97 6.51
CA ALA A 30 7.03 4.93 6.00
C ALA A 30 8.22 5.06 6.97
N ASP A 31 9.43 5.03 6.42
CA ASP A 31 10.67 5.27 7.19
C ASP A 31 11.02 6.76 7.25
N MET A 32 10.52 7.54 6.29
CA MET A 32 10.79 8.97 6.10
C MET A 32 9.59 9.64 5.43
N ILE A 33 9.45 10.94 5.61
CA ILE A 33 8.39 11.76 5.00
C ILE A 33 9.01 12.76 4.05
N ASP A 34 8.47 12.86 2.84
CA ASP A 34 8.79 13.94 1.92
C ASP A 34 7.65 14.97 1.87
N LEU A 35 8.01 16.24 1.91
CA LEU A 35 7.07 17.35 1.74
C LEU A 35 7.16 17.86 0.31
N GLY A 36 6.24 17.37 -0.53
CA GLY A 36 6.08 17.82 -1.91
C GLY A 36 5.56 19.26 -1.93
N LEU A 37 6.32 20.17 -2.54
CA LEU A 37 6.00 21.59 -2.56
C LEU A 37 5.29 21.99 -3.88
N PRO A 38 4.16 22.71 -3.81
CA PRO A 38 3.54 23.25 -5.00
C PRO A 38 4.41 24.37 -5.61
N LEU A 39 4.24 24.61 -6.91
CA LEU A 39 5.05 25.59 -7.66
C LEU A 39 4.99 27.02 -7.07
N ASP A 40 3.84 27.38 -6.50
CA ASP A 40 3.55 28.68 -5.90
C ASP A 40 3.90 28.79 -4.41
N ALA A 41 4.52 27.76 -3.82
CA ALA A 41 4.93 27.77 -2.42
C ALA A 41 5.87 28.93 -2.09
N ARG A 42 5.74 29.46 -0.87
CA ARG A 42 6.58 30.52 -0.32
C ARG A 42 7.52 29.96 0.77
N PRO A 43 8.74 30.52 0.94
CA PRO A 43 9.68 30.10 1.98
C PRO A 43 9.08 30.01 3.39
N GLU A 44 8.20 30.94 3.76
CA GLU A 44 7.54 30.96 5.07
C GLU A 44 6.62 29.75 5.29
N GLU A 45 5.91 29.32 4.24
CA GLU A 45 5.01 28.17 4.28
C GLU A 45 5.80 26.87 4.38
N VAL A 46 6.96 26.80 3.72
CA VAL A 46 7.88 25.66 3.82
C VAL A 46 8.38 25.49 5.26
N ARG A 47 8.82 26.60 5.89
CA ARG A 47 9.27 26.57 7.29
C ARG A 47 8.16 26.12 8.23
N ALA A 48 6.94 26.59 8.03
CA ALA A 48 5.78 26.16 8.82
C ALA A 48 5.47 24.67 8.62
N ALA A 49 5.48 24.18 7.37
CA ALA A 49 5.21 22.78 7.05
C ALA A 49 6.25 21.82 7.67
N ILE A 50 7.54 22.17 7.65
CA ILE A 50 8.57 21.38 8.35
C ILE A 50 8.30 21.36 9.85
N GLY A 51 8.00 22.50 10.47
CA GLY A 51 7.70 22.58 11.89
C GLY A 51 6.61 21.59 12.29
N VAL A 52 5.48 21.61 11.56
CA VAL A 52 4.38 20.65 11.75
C VAL A 52 4.83 19.21 11.54
N ALA A 53 5.61 18.93 10.50
CA ALA A 53 6.05 17.57 10.20
C ALA A 53 6.93 16.98 11.30
N LYS A 54 7.88 17.77 11.82
CA LYS A 54 8.80 17.35 12.90
C LYS A 54 8.10 17.23 14.25
N GLU A 55 7.06 18.02 14.50
CA GLU A 55 6.23 17.89 15.69
C GLU A 55 5.30 16.66 15.62
N ALA A 56 4.81 16.31 14.42
CA ALA A 56 3.85 15.24 14.24
C ALA A 56 4.45 13.83 14.42
N ALA A 57 5.66 13.58 13.91
CA ALA A 57 6.30 12.27 13.99
C ALA A 57 7.83 12.36 14.09
N ASP A 58 8.43 11.42 14.81
CA ASP A 58 9.88 11.21 14.88
C ASP A 58 10.39 10.45 13.63
N LEU A 59 10.13 11.02 12.45
CA LEU A 59 10.63 10.52 11.17
C LEU A 59 11.47 11.60 10.50
N PRO A 60 12.57 11.24 9.78
CA PRO A 60 13.30 12.20 8.97
C PRO A 60 12.39 12.84 7.92
N VAL A 61 12.53 14.15 7.74
CA VAL A 61 11.70 14.94 6.82
C VAL A 61 12.56 15.45 5.67
N SER A 62 12.15 15.18 4.43
CA SER A 62 12.74 15.78 3.23
C SER A 62 11.86 16.84 2.60
N ILE A 63 12.49 17.67 1.77
CA ILE A 63 11.80 18.64 0.91
C ILE A 63 12.14 18.38 -0.54
N ASP A 64 11.12 18.35 -1.38
CA ASP A 64 11.26 18.31 -2.83
C ASP A 64 10.99 19.65 -3.49
N SER A 65 12.02 20.21 -4.12
CA SER A 65 11.90 21.38 -4.97
C SER A 65 13.08 21.53 -5.92
N ILE A 66 12.85 22.23 -7.03
CA ILE A 66 13.93 22.72 -7.90
C ILE A 66 14.32 24.17 -7.57
N ARG A 67 13.52 24.87 -6.76
CA ARG A 67 13.70 26.29 -6.43
C ARG A 67 14.72 26.47 -5.29
N PRO A 68 15.84 27.19 -5.52
CA PRO A 68 16.87 27.38 -4.49
C PRO A 68 16.36 28.03 -3.21
N ASP A 69 15.46 29.01 -3.31
CA ASP A 69 14.92 29.73 -2.15
C ASP A 69 14.08 28.81 -1.24
N LEU A 70 13.35 27.86 -1.81
CA LEU A 70 12.56 26.88 -1.05
C LEU A 70 13.45 25.81 -0.41
N LEU A 71 14.46 25.31 -1.12
CA LEU A 71 15.43 24.35 -0.59
C LEU A 71 16.22 24.94 0.58
N LEU A 72 16.67 26.19 0.46
CA LEU A 72 17.38 26.90 1.54
C LEU A 72 16.48 27.15 2.75
N ALA A 73 15.24 27.61 2.54
CA ALA A 73 14.28 27.77 3.62
C ALA A 73 13.97 26.45 4.34
N GLY A 74 13.94 25.36 3.57
CA GLY A 74 13.82 24.01 4.07
C GLY A 74 14.97 23.58 4.98
N LEU A 75 16.19 23.83 4.50
CA LEU A 75 17.41 23.55 5.24
C LEU A 75 17.48 24.35 6.55
N GLU A 76 17.15 25.65 6.51
CA GLU A 76 17.11 26.53 7.68
C GLU A 76 16.09 26.08 8.74
N ALA A 77 14.94 25.55 8.32
CA ALA A 77 13.92 25.00 9.22
C ALA A 77 14.23 23.56 9.67
N GLY A 78 15.35 22.99 9.24
CA GLY A 78 15.87 21.73 9.74
C GLY A 78 15.33 20.50 9.01
N ALA A 79 15.11 20.57 7.70
CA ALA A 79 14.94 19.38 6.87
C ALA A 79 16.16 18.45 6.96
N ASP A 80 15.91 17.14 7.00
CA ASP A 80 16.93 16.10 7.17
C ASP A 80 17.48 15.59 5.83
N MET A 81 16.84 15.92 4.70
CA MET A 81 17.28 15.61 3.35
C MET A 81 16.67 16.58 2.32
N LEU A 82 17.41 16.87 1.26
CA LEU A 82 16.92 17.66 0.12
C LEU A 82 16.70 16.75 -1.09
N LEU A 83 15.62 16.94 -1.85
CA LEU A 83 15.43 16.27 -3.13
C LEU A 83 15.66 17.21 -4.31
N SER A 84 15.85 16.64 -5.49
CA SER A 84 15.93 17.36 -6.77
C SER A 84 17.11 18.34 -6.95
N LEU A 85 18.25 18.08 -6.30
CA LEU A 85 19.48 18.85 -6.53
C LEU A 85 20.05 18.57 -7.93
N ASN A 86 20.38 19.61 -8.68
CA ASN A 86 20.86 19.52 -10.05
C ASN A 86 21.71 20.75 -10.44
N ALA A 87 22.26 20.78 -11.65
CA ALA A 87 23.10 21.87 -12.12
C ALA A 87 22.50 23.28 -11.94
N GLY A 88 21.18 23.44 -12.08
CA GLY A 88 20.49 24.73 -12.00
C GLY A 88 20.39 25.31 -10.59
N ASN A 89 20.44 24.48 -9.55
CA ASN A 89 20.33 24.91 -8.14
C ASN A 89 21.57 24.53 -7.28
N MET A 90 22.53 23.80 -7.85
CA MET A 90 23.75 23.34 -7.17
C MET A 90 24.56 24.49 -6.56
N ALA A 91 24.77 25.58 -7.29
CA ALA A 91 25.64 26.67 -6.85
C ALA A 91 25.15 27.35 -5.56
N PRO A 92 23.88 27.76 -5.42
CA PRO A 92 23.38 28.34 -4.17
C PRO A 92 23.09 27.30 -3.07
N VAL A 93 22.64 26.09 -3.41
CA VAL A 93 22.15 25.11 -2.41
C VAL A 93 23.23 24.13 -1.95
N GLY A 94 24.14 23.71 -2.85
CA GLY A 94 25.15 22.69 -2.59
C GLY A 94 26.07 23.01 -1.40
N PRO A 95 26.71 24.19 -1.36
CA PRO A 95 27.55 24.56 -0.21
C PRO A 95 26.77 24.58 1.12
N ALA A 96 25.56 25.12 1.11
CA ALA A 96 24.73 25.16 2.32
C ALA A 96 24.37 23.75 2.82
N ALA A 97 24.00 22.84 1.91
CA ALA A 97 23.72 21.45 2.25
C ALA A 97 24.97 20.72 2.79
N ALA A 98 26.15 20.98 2.22
CA ALA A 98 27.41 20.43 2.69
C ALA A 98 27.76 20.93 4.10
N ASP A 99 27.67 22.25 4.34
CA ASP A 99 27.95 22.87 5.63
C ASP A 99 27.01 22.35 6.73
N ALA A 100 25.71 22.22 6.41
CA ALA A 100 24.72 21.64 7.32
C ALA A 100 24.82 20.10 7.43
N SER A 101 25.71 19.47 6.66
CA SER A 101 25.82 18.03 6.51
C SER A 101 24.49 17.36 6.12
N VAL A 102 23.58 18.03 5.43
CA VAL A 102 22.29 17.45 5.01
C VAL A 102 22.45 16.73 3.66
N PRO A 103 22.07 15.45 3.54
CA PRO A 103 22.15 14.72 2.28
C PRO A 103 21.19 15.27 1.22
N ALA A 104 21.56 15.11 -0.05
CA ALA A 104 20.74 15.53 -1.17
C ALA A 104 20.57 14.44 -2.22
N ALA A 105 19.34 14.22 -2.68
CA ALA A 105 19.07 13.44 -3.88
C ALA A 105 19.41 14.28 -5.11
N VAL A 106 20.37 13.80 -5.90
CA VAL A 106 20.87 14.45 -7.10
C VAL A 106 20.21 13.83 -8.32
N ILE A 107 19.59 14.66 -9.14
CA ILE A 107 18.91 14.29 -10.39
C ILE A 107 19.73 14.81 -11.59
N PRO A 108 19.51 14.31 -12.82
CA PRO A 108 20.03 14.96 -14.03
C PRO A 108 19.56 16.42 -14.16
N GLY A 109 18.28 16.67 -13.82
CA GLY A 109 17.66 17.98 -13.94
C GLY A 109 17.49 18.45 -15.40
N PRO A 110 16.94 19.66 -15.61
CA PRO A 110 16.88 20.26 -16.94
C PRO A 110 18.27 20.74 -17.39
N GLY A 111 18.59 20.55 -18.68
CA GLY A 111 19.83 21.03 -19.28
C GLY A 111 20.64 19.92 -19.95
N SER A 112 21.90 20.23 -20.27
CA SER A 112 22.83 19.28 -20.92
C SER A 112 23.61 18.41 -19.95
N ALA A 113 23.64 18.78 -18.65
CA ALA A 113 24.41 18.08 -17.65
C ALA A 113 23.76 16.73 -17.30
N GLY A 114 24.55 15.66 -17.34
CA GLY A 114 24.08 14.33 -16.98
C GLY A 114 24.08 14.10 -15.46
N LEU A 115 23.42 13.02 -15.00
CA LEU A 115 23.45 12.63 -13.59
C LEU A 115 24.88 12.47 -13.05
N GLU A 116 25.77 11.79 -13.78
CA GLU A 116 27.15 11.55 -13.32
C GLU A 116 27.94 12.86 -13.14
N GLU A 117 27.66 13.87 -13.96
CA GLU A 117 28.28 15.19 -13.84
C GLU A 117 27.77 15.94 -12.62
N ASN A 118 26.45 15.95 -12.39
CA ASN A 118 25.86 16.57 -11.21
C ASN A 118 26.29 15.88 -9.91
N VAL A 119 26.39 14.55 -9.91
CA VAL A 119 26.88 13.77 -8.77
C VAL A 119 28.33 14.13 -8.45
N ARG A 120 29.20 14.24 -9.47
CA ARG A 120 30.59 14.65 -9.26
C ARG A 120 30.67 16.06 -8.68
N ALA A 121 29.93 17.01 -9.26
CA ALA A 121 29.89 18.38 -8.78
C ALA A 121 29.41 18.48 -7.32
N ALA A 122 28.38 17.72 -6.94
CA ALA A 122 27.89 17.68 -5.57
C ALA A 122 28.93 17.08 -4.60
N LEU A 123 29.62 16.00 -4.99
CA LEU A 123 30.69 15.40 -4.19
C LEU A 123 31.89 16.33 -4.03
N ASP A 124 32.28 17.06 -5.08
CA ASP A 124 33.37 18.04 -5.05
C ASP A 124 33.06 19.20 -4.08
N LEU A 125 31.77 19.53 -3.90
CA LEU A 125 31.29 20.50 -2.91
C LEU A 125 31.16 19.91 -1.49
N GLY A 126 31.39 18.61 -1.30
CA GLY A 126 31.27 17.93 -0.01
C GLY A 126 29.84 17.51 0.36
N VAL A 127 28.89 17.54 -0.58
CA VAL A 127 27.50 17.12 -0.34
C VAL A 127 27.43 15.59 -0.16
N ARG A 128 26.64 15.13 0.82
CA ARG A 128 26.32 13.71 0.97
C ARG A 128 25.29 13.30 -0.09
N VAL A 129 25.74 12.66 -1.17
CA VAL A 129 24.91 12.40 -2.35
C VAL A 129 24.11 11.10 -2.24
N ILE A 130 22.85 11.18 -2.66
CA ILE A 130 22.02 10.06 -3.10
C ILE A 130 21.74 10.28 -4.58
N ALA A 131 21.99 9.31 -5.44
CA ALA A 131 21.79 9.49 -6.88
C ALA A 131 20.38 9.05 -7.30
N ASP A 132 19.70 9.87 -8.08
CA ASP A 132 18.40 9.55 -8.70
C ASP A 132 18.53 9.58 -10.24
N PRO A 133 18.66 8.41 -10.90
CA PRO A 133 18.59 8.28 -12.36
C PRO A 133 17.24 8.63 -12.99
N VAL A 134 16.23 8.90 -12.16
CA VAL A 134 14.83 9.18 -12.48
C VAL A 134 14.18 8.00 -13.18
N LEU A 135 13.17 7.40 -12.54
CA LEU A 135 12.38 6.34 -13.16
C LEU A 135 11.34 6.99 -14.08
N ASP A 136 11.44 6.73 -15.39
CA ASP A 136 10.52 7.33 -16.36
C ASP A 136 9.17 6.60 -16.31
N PRO A 137 8.05 7.30 -16.55
CA PRO A 137 6.74 6.65 -16.66
C PRO A 137 6.68 5.57 -17.74
N PRO A 138 5.72 4.61 -17.65
CA PRO A 138 5.43 3.69 -18.73
C PRO A 138 5.22 4.43 -20.06
N MET A 139 5.77 3.89 -21.15
CA MET A 139 5.75 4.50 -22.49
C MET A 139 6.50 5.83 -22.66
N GLN A 140 7.14 6.35 -21.62
CA GLN A 140 7.97 7.57 -21.68
C GLN A 140 9.47 7.29 -21.47
N GLY A 141 9.85 6.01 -21.43
CA GLY A 141 11.24 5.61 -21.25
C GLY A 141 11.48 4.64 -20.11
N LEU A 142 10.43 4.11 -19.44
CA LEU A 142 10.57 3.19 -18.29
C LEU A 142 11.70 2.14 -18.47
N ALA A 143 11.68 1.37 -19.57
CA ALA A 143 12.71 0.37 -19.83
C ALA A 143 14.13 0.98 -19.97
N CYS A 144 14.25 2.12 -20.65
CA CYS A 144 15.51 2.85 -20.76
C CYS A 144 15.98 3.38 -19.40
N SER A 145 15.07 3.89 -18.57
CA SER A 145 15.39 4.37 -17.23
C SER A 145 15.93 3.25 -16.34
N LEU A 146 15.37 2.04 -16.40
CA LEU A 146 15.92 0.86 -15.71
C LEU A 146 17.35 0.55 -16.15
N GLN A 147 17.66 0.72 -17.45
CA GLN A 147 19.03 0.60 -17.91
C GLN A 147 19.95 1.68 -17.32
N ARG A 148 19.46 2.91 -17.10
CA ARG A 148 20.22 3.98 -16.42
C ARG A 148 20.56 3.57 -14.99
N TYR A 149 19.58 3.07 -14.23
CA TYR A 149 19.79 2.52 -12.88
C TYR A 149 20.87 1.43 -12.86
N ILE A 150 20.75 0.41 -13.73
CA ILE A 150 21.72 -0.70 -13.80
C ILE A 150 23.13 -0.20 -14.13
N LYS A 151 23.27 0.69 -15.12
CA LYS A 151 24.57 1.24 -15.53
C LYS A 151 25.21 2.07 -14.42
N PHE A 152 24.44 2.94 -13.78
CA PHE A 152 24.93 3.81 -12.71
C PHE A 152 25.35 2.99 -11.49
N SER A 153 24.50 2.07 -11.02
CA SER A 153 24.79 1.20 -9.87
C SER A 153 26.09 0.42 -10.03
N ARG A 154 26.36 -0.10 -11.23
CA ARG A 154 27.61 -0.84 -11.53
C ARG A 154 28.85 0.04 -11.54
N ARG A 155 28.74 1.30 -11.98
CA ARG A 155 29.86 2.25 -12.04
C ARG A 155 30.14 2.90 -10.69
N HIS A 156 29.10 3.10 -9.89
CA HIS A 156 29.14 3.83 -8.62
C HIS A 156 28.52 3.00 -7.48
N PRO A 157 29.10 1.83 -7.14
CA PRO A 157 28.50 0.88 -6.18
C PRO A 157 28.37 1.42 -4.75
N ASN A 158 29.10 2.49 -4.42
CA ASN A 158 29.11 3.10 -3.08
C ASN A 158 28.16 4.30 -2.95
N ILE A 159 27.51 4.72 -4.04
CA ILE A 159 26.56 5.85 -4.01
C ILE A 159 25.15 5.28 -3.82
N PRO A 160 24.44 5.66 -2.73
CA PRO A 160 23.07 5.23 -2.52
C PRO A 160 22.15 5.67 -3.67
N LEU A 161 21.21 4.81 -4.05
CA LEU A 161 20.27 5.08 -5.14
C LEU A 161 18.87 5.42 -4.60
N PHE A 162 18.29 6.49 -5.13
CA PHE A 162 16.89 6.84 -4.95
C PHE A 162 16.06 6.21 -6.06
N PHE A 163 14.88 5.66 -5.75
CA PHE A 163 14.02 4.99 -6.72
C PHE A 163 12.55 5.44 -6.57
N GLY A 164 12.12 6.37 -7.42
CA GLY A 164 10.75 6.90 -7.46
C GLY A 164 9.76 5.93 -8.11
N ALA A 165 9.12 5.07 -7.31
CA ALA A 165 8.09 4.15 -7.78
C ALA A 165 6.81 4.88 -8.23
N GLY A 166 6.54 6.05 -7.63
CA GLY A 166 5.38 6.92 -7.94
C GLY A 166 5.19 7.22 -9.43
N ASN A 167 6.29 7.46 -10.16
CA ASN A 167 6.23 7.76 -11.60
C ASN A 167 5.63 6.62 -12.44
N VAL A 168 5.62 5.40 -11.91
CA VAL A 168 5.00 4.24 -12.56
C VAL A 168 3.67 3.92 -11.92
N THR A 169 3.60 3.88 -10.59
CA THR A 169 2.37 3.47 -9.90
C THR A 169 1.25 4.47 -10.07
N GLU A 170 1.51 5.78 -10.11
CA GLU A 170 0.49 6.80 -10.36
C GLU A 170 0.05 6.83 -11.83
N LEU A 171 0.95 6.49 -12.76
CA LEU A 171 0.74 6.59 -14.21
C LEU A 171 0.50 5.21 -14.87
N LEU A 172 -0.05 4.26 -14.11
CA LEU A 172 -0.42 2.91 -14.57
C LEU A 172 -1.74 2.45 -13.94
N ASP A 173 -2.74 2.21 -14.77
CA ASP A 173 -4.06 1.70 -14.36
C ASP A 173 -4.05 0.18 -14.08
N ALA A 174 -3.35 -0.21 -13.02
CA ALA A 174 -3.31 -1.58 -12.50
C ALA A 174 -3.35 -1.60 -10.96
N ASP A 175 -3.63 -2.77 -10.38
CA ASP A 175 -3.64 -2.97 -8.93
C ASP A 175 -2.25 -2.61 -8.37
N THR A 176 -2.20 -1.52 -7.60
CA THR A 176 -0.96 -0.91 -7.10
C THR A 176 -0.16 -1.87 -6.27
N SER A 177 -0.83 -2.74 -5.53
CA SER A 177 -0.26 -3.81 -4.74
C SER A 177 0.67 -4.74 -5.57
N GLY A 178 0.27 -5.10 -6.79
CA GLY A 178 1.09 -5.89 -7.71
C GLY A 178 2.21 -5.08 -8.37
N VAL A 179 1.95 -3.82 -8.71
CA VAL A 179 2.93 -2.93 -9.36
C VAL A 179 4.05 -2.55 -8.38
N ASN A 180 3.68 -2.13 -7.17
CA ASN A 180 4.60 -1.82 -6.08
C ASN A 180 5.47 -3.03 -5.72
N ALA A 181 4.92 -4.24 -5.71
CA ALA A 181 5.70 -5.47 -5.52
C ALA A 181 6.78 -5.63 -6.60
N LEU A 182 6.41 -5.48 -7.88
CA LEU A 182 7.34 -5.62 -8.99
C LEU A 182 8.41 -4.52 -8.99
N LEU A 183 8.02 -3.26 -8.77
CA LEU A 183 8.95 -2.13 -8.73
C LEU A 183 9.91 -2.22 -7.54
N ALA A 184 9.43 -2.65 -6.37
CA ALA A 184 10.31 -2.89 -5.23
C ALA A 184 11.33 -3.99 -5.54
N ALA A 185 10.94 -5.06 -6.24
CA ALA A 185 11.86 -6.12 -6.66
C ALA A 185 12.95 -5.57 -7.60
N ILE A 186 12.55 -4.80 -8.61
CA ILE A 186 13.49 -4.15 -9.52
C ILE A 186 14.41 -3.18 -8.76
N GLY A 187 13.86 -2.35 -7.87
CA GLY A 187 14.60 -1.46 -6.98
C GLY A 187 15.65 -2.20 -6.16
N ALA A 188 15.29 -3.37 -5.61
CA ALA A 188 16.21 -4.20 -4.84
C ALA A 188 17.35 -4.76 -5.71
N GLU A 189 17.05 -5.19 -6.94
CA GLU A 189 18.03 -5.72 -7.89
C GLU A 189 19.04 -4.68 -8.36
N VAL A 190 18.59 -3.44 -8.59
CA VAL A 190 19.49 -2.33 -8.96
C VAL A 190 20.24 -1.74 -7.77
N GLY A 191 19.94 -2.17 -6.54
CA GLY A 191 20.62 -1.71 -5.34
C GLY A 191 20.09 -0.37 -4.81
N ALA A 192 18.81 -0.05 -5.05
CA ALA A 192 18.16 1.12 -4.46
C ALA A 192 18.34 1.12 -2.94
N ALA A 193 18.59 2.30 -2.38
CA ALA A 193 18.60 2.56 -0.96
C ALA A 193 17.23 3.06 -0.50
N ILE A 194 16.58 3.90 -1.31
CA ILE A 194 15.29 4.54 -1.03
C ILE A 194 14.27 4.14 -2.11
N LEU A 195 13.08 3.71 -1.68
CA LEU A 195 11.89 3.63 -2.51
C LEU A 195 10.99 4.82 -2.17
N PHE A 196 10.53 5.54 -3.19
CA PHE A 196 9.73 6.74 -3.01
C PHE A 196 8.36 6.61 -3.68
N THR A 197 7.29 6.99 -2.97
CA THR A 197 5.94 7.02 -3.53
C THR A 197 5.08 8.10 -2.89
N PRO A 198 4.26 8.80 -3.68
CA PRO A 198 3.08 9.49 -3.19
C PRO A 198 1.89 8.52 -3.01
N GLU A 199 0.83 9.08 -2.44
CA GLU A 199 -0.55 8.61 -2.60
C GLU A 199 -1.39 9.78 -3.14
N TYR A 200 -1.06 10.23 -4.35
CA TYR A 200 -1.71 11.38 -4.96
C TYR A 200 -3.11 11.02 -5.44
N SER A 201 -3.23 9.91 -6.18
CA SER A 201 -4.52 9.44 -6.68
C SER A 201 -5.23 8.52 -5.68
N ALA A 202 -6.57 8.45 -5.77
CA ALA A 202 -7.36 7.51 -4.97
C ALA A 202 -6.98 6.03 -5.24
N LYS A 203 -6.52 5.73 -6.46
CA LYS A 203 -6.03 4.40 -6.85
C LYS A 203 -4.72 4.06 -6.14
N ALA A 204 -3.86 5.05 -5.92
CA ALA A 204 -2.61 4.91 -5.19
C ALA A 204 -2.78 4.97 -3.66
N ALA A 205 -4.00 5.10 -3.14
CA ALA A 205 -4.25 5.04 -1.70
C ALA A 205 -3.78 3.70 -1.12
N GLY A 206 -2.96 3.76 -0.07
CA GLY A 206 -2.30 2.59 0.50
C GLY A 206 -0.97 2.23 -0.17
N SER A 207 -0.51 2.94 -1.21
CA SER A 207 0.79 2.69 -1.85
C SER A 207 1.95 2.79 -0.86
N VAL A 208 1.85 3.62 0.18
CA VAL A 208 2.87 3.68 1.24
C VAL A 208 2.95 2.33 1.96
N ARG A 209 1.81 1.82 2.42
CA ARG A 209 1.72 0.50 3.06
C ARG A 209 2.17 -0.62 2.12
N GLU A 210 1.75 -0.55 0.86
CA GLU A 210 2.10 -1.54 -0.14
C GLU A 210 3.60 -1.57 -0.41
N LEU A 211 4.22 -0.41 -0.58
CA LEU A 211 5.64 -0.28 -0.85
C LEU A 211 6.50 -0.57 0.38
N ALA A 212 6.03 -0.24 1.60
CA ALA A 212 6.64 -0.67 2.86
C ALA A 212 6.64 -2.20 2.98
N THR A 213 5.49 -2.83 2.72
CA THR A 213 5.34 -4.29 2.70
C THR A 213 6.23 -4.92 1.62
N ALA A 214 6.23 -4.38 0.41
CA ALA A 214 7.06 -4.83 -0.70
C ALA A 214 8.57 -4.65 -0.41
N SER A 215 8.97 -3.54 0.20
CA SER A 215 10.36 -3.30 0.62
C SER A 215 10.81 -4.36 1.61
N MET A 216 9.99 -4.65 2.64
CA MET A 216 10.29 -5.68 3.61
C MET A 216 10.34 -7.06 2.96
N MET A 217 9.40 -7.35 2.05
CA MET A 217 9.40 -8.55 1.21
C MET A 217 10.73 -8.70 0.46
N MET A 218 11.23 -7.65 -0.20
CA MET A 218 12.51 -7.72 -0.93
C MET A 218 13.73 -7.86 -0.01
N GLN A 219 13.73 -7.20 1.15
CA GLN A 219 14.82 -7.35 2.12
C GLN A 219 14.91 -8.78 2.66
N LEU A 220 13.77 -9.37 2.97
CA LEU A 220 13.67 -10.77 3.41
C LEU A 220 14.10 -11.73 2.30
N ALA A 221 13.58 -11.56 1.09
CA ALA A 221 13.97 -12.31 -0.11
C ALA A 221 15.50 -12.30 -0.29
N ARG A 222 16.11 -11.11 -0.27
CA ARG A 222 17.55 -10.93 -0.44
C ARG A 222 18.36 -11.57 0.67
N LYS A 223 18.00 -11.36 1.94
CA LYS A 223 18.70 -11.96 3.09
C LYS A 223 18.65 -13.50 3.03
N ARG A 224 17.54 -14.05 2.53
CA ARG A 224 17.34 -15.49 2.36
C ARG A 224 17.89 -16.04 1.04
N LYS A 225 18.24 -15.17 0.09
CA LYS A 225 18.61 -15.53 -1.29
C LYS A 225 17.51 -16.33 -2.00
N THR A 226 16.25 -15.91 -1.83
CA THR A 226 15.06 -16.55 -2.44
C THR A 226 14.23 -15.54 -3.22
N PRO A 227 13.33 -15.99 -4.12
CA PRO A 227 12.33 -15.10 -4.74
C PRO A 227 11.40 -14.43 -3.70
N PRO A 228 10.78 -13.28 -4.03
CA PRO A 228 9.84 -12.57 -3.16
C PRO A 228 8.45 -13.22 -3.18
N LYS A 229 8.40 -14.48 -2.76
CA LYS A 229 7.21 -15.31 -2.72
C LYS A 229 7.16 -16.02 -1.36
N ASP A 230 5.98 -16.10 -0.77
CA ASP A 230 5.72 -16.85 0.47
C ASP A 230 6.60 -16.40 1.66
N LEU A 231 6.71 -15.08 1.85
CA LEU A 231 7.57 -14.46 2.87
C LEU A 231 6.84 -14.08 4.17
N GLY A 232 5.55 -14.41 4.28
CA GLY A 232 4.70 -13.96 5.39
C GLY A 232 4.20 -12.53 5.25
N LEU A 233 4.40 -11.95 4.07
CA LEU A 233 3.91 -10.64 3.65
C LEU A 233 3.31 -10.84 2.26
N ASP A 234 2.14 -10.24 2.02
CA ASP A 234 1.50 -10.27 0.72
C ASP A 234 0.80 -8.95 0.42
N LEU A 235 0.39 -8.82 -0.83
CA LEU A 235 -0.27 -7.66 -1.40
C LEU A 235 -1.54 -8.09 -2.16
N LEU A 236 -2.19 -9.18 -1.72
CA LEU A 236 -3.37 -9.74 -2.35
C LEU A 236 -4.65 -9.27 -1.64
N CYS A 237 -5.22 -8.14 -2.11
CA CYS A 237 -6.35 -7.51 -1.43
C CYS A 237 -7.70 -8.25 -1.67
N LEU A 238 -8.42 -8.09 -2.80
CA LEU A 238 -9.74 -8.74 -2.98
C LEU A 238 -10.21 -8.77 -4.45
N LYS A 239 -9.81 -9.76 -5.26
CA LYS A 239 -10.55 -10.11 -6.48
C LYS A 239 -10.98 -11.57 -6.40
N GLN A 240 -12.26 -11.90 -6.64
CA GLN A 240 -13.01 -11.85 -7.91
C GLN A 240 -12.90 -10.64 -8.85
N LYS A 241 -13.00 -10.92 -10.15
CA LYS A 241 -12.75 -9.98 -11.25
C LYS A 241 -13.95 -9.07 -11.65
N ARG A 242 -15.22 -9.30 -11.19
CA ARG A 242 -16.49 -8.57 -11.59
C ARG A 242 -17.56 -8.44 -10.47
N ARG A 243 -18.43 -7.39 -10.50
CA ARG A 243 -19.57 -7.11 -9.54
C ARG A 243 -20.89 -6.68 -10.27
N LEU A 244 -22.06 -6.73 -9.61
CA LEU A 244 -23.44 -6.46 -10.13
C LEU A 244 -24.12 -5.21 -9.46
N PRO A 245 -25.21 -4.60 -10.00
CA PRO A 245 -25.89 -3.41 -9.43
C PRO A 245 -26.69 -3.68 -8.15
N GLU A 246 -26.74 -2.70 -7.25
CA GLU A 246 -27.54 -2.73 -6.01
C GLU A 246 -29.00 -2.25 -6.26
N GLU A 247 -29.96 -2.79 -5.51
CA GLU A 247 -31.38 -2.42 -5.58
C GLU A 247 -31.73 -1.27 -4.60
N PRO A 248 -32.71 -0.38 -4.90
CA PRO A 248 -33.05 0.75 -4.05
C PRO A 248 -33.74 0.32 -2.75
N LEU A 249 -33.49 1.09 -1.69
CA LEU A 249 -34.17 0.90 -0.41
C LEU A 249 -35.67 1.23 -0.56
N PRO A 250 -36.59 0.37 -0.09
CA PRO A 250 -38.02 0.64 -0.12
C PRO A 250 -38.43 1.85 0.76
N GLU A 251 -39.55 2.49 0.44
CA GLU A 251 -40.06 3.67 1.18
C GLU A 251 -40.49 3.34 2.62
N THR A 252 -40.99 2.14 2.83
CA THR A 252 -41.39 1.65 4.15
C THR A 252 -40.48 0.49 4.50
N MET A 253 -39.68 0.66 5.55
CA MET A 253 -38.76 -0.35 6.04
C MET A 253 -38.95 -0.53 7.53
N THR A 254 -38.96 -1.79 7.96
CA THR A 254 -38.92 -2.14 9.37
C THR A 254 -37.48 -2.44 9.73
N GLU A 255 -36.93 -1.73 10.71
CA GLU A 255 -35.61 -2.02 11.24
C GLU A 255 -35.60 -3.42 11.85
N ALA A 256 -34.58 -4.21 11.52
CA ALA A 256 -34.45 -5.57 12.02
C ALA A 256 -34.22 -5.53 13.54
N GLN A 257 -35.16 -6.12 14.29
CA GLN A 257 -35.06 -6.17 15.75
C GLN A 257 -34.26 -7.40 16.19
N GLN A 258 -33.41 -7.21 17.19
CA GLN A 258 -32.76 -8.32 17.89
C GLN A 258 -33.73 -8.90 18.93
N GLY A 259 -33.68 -10.21 19.16
CA GLY A 259 -34.46 -10.85 20.23
C GLY A 259 -35.54 -11.85 19.80
N HIS A 260 -35.49 -12.37 18.57
CA HIS A 260 -36.28 -13.56 18.23
C HIS A 260 -35.95 -14.69 19.21
N THR A 261 -36.94 -15.16 19.97
CA THR A 261 -36.74 -16.22 20.96
C THR A 261 -36.52 -17.54 20.23
N TYR A 262 -35.34 -18.12 20.41
CA TYR A 262 -35.01 -19.42 19.82
C TYR A 262 -35.84 -20.51 20.48
N VAL A 263 -36.60 -21.24 19.66
CA VAL A 263 -37.33 -22.44 20.08
C VAL A 263 -36.80 -23.60 19.25
N PRO A 264 -36.31 -24.69 19.87
CA PRO A 264 -35.84 -25.86 19.15
C PRO A 264 -36.92 -26.44 18.24
N ASP A 265 -36.52 -26.88 17.05
CA ASP A 265 -37.39 -27.61 16.15
C ASP A 265 -37.67 -29.02 16.70
N GLU A 266 -38.93 -29.41 16.73
CA GLU A 266 -39.37 -30.72 17.21
C GLU A 266 -38.81 -31.87 16.38
N ALA A 267 -38.49 -31.63 15.10
CA ALA A 267 -37.81 -32.60 14.24
C ALA A 267 -36.30 -32.72 14.52
N GLY A 268 -35.78 -31.98 15.50
CA GLY A 268 -34.39 -32.04 15.94
C GLY A 268 -33.47 -31.09 15.17
N SER A 269 -32.24 -30.96 15.67
CA SER A 269 -31.22 -30.05 15.13
C SER A 269 -30.34 -30.73 14.07
N PHE A 270 -29.86 -29.94 13.11
CA PHE A 270 -28.86 -30.41 12.15
C PHE A 270 -27.46 -29.98 12.54
N ARG A 271 -26.53 -30.90 12.32
CA ARG A 271 -25.12 -30.58 12.23
C ARG A 271 -24.75 -30.39 10.76
N ILE A 272 -24.20 -29.23 10.41
CA ILE A 272 -23.65 -28.94 9.08
C ILE A 272 -22.15 -29.05 9.13
N PHE A 273 -21.59 -29.74 8.15
CA PHE A 273 -20.14 -29.83 8.00
C PHE A 273 -19.77 -30.06 6.55
N LEU A 274 -18.54 -29.70 6.20
CA LEU A 274 -17.94 -30.00 4.92
C LEU A 274 -17.27 -31.38 4.99
N SER A 275 -17.52 -32.26 4.02
CA SER A 275 -16.94 -33.59 3.95
C SER A 275 -16.69 -33.99 2.50
N ALA A 276 -15.44 -34.31 2.15
CA ALA A 276 -15.05 -34.75 0.81
C ALA A 276 -15.52 -33.80 -0.33
N GLY A 277 -15.44 -32.48 -0.11
CA GLY A 277 -15.87 -31.46 -1.07
C GLY A 277 -17.39 -31.22 -1.11
N LEU A 278 -18.15 -31.91 -0.27
CA LEU A 278 -19.61 -31.79 -0.18
C LEU A 278 -20.01 -31.08 1.12
N MET A 279 -21.13 -30.38 1.08
CA MET A 279 -21.84 -29.98 2.29
C MET A 279 -22.70 -31.17 2.75
N VAL A 280 -22.68 -31.48 4.05
CA VAL A 280 -23.51 -32.54 4.66
C VAL A 280 -24.30 -31.95 5.81
N ALA A 281 -25.62 -32.14 5.79
CA ALA A 281 -26.49 -31.89 6.92
C ALA A 281 -26.93 -33.23 7.52
N ARG A 282 -26.68 -33.42 8.82
CA ARG A 282 -27.03 -34.64 9.53
C ARG A 282 -27.98 -34.35 10.68
N ASN A 283 -29.06 -35.12 10.74
CA ASN A 283 -30.01 -35.13 11.84
C ASN A 283 -30.22 -36.59 12.27
N GLY A 284 -29.62 -36.94 13.42
CA GLY A 284 -29.63 -38.31 13.95
C GLY A 284 -29.06 -39.35 12.97
N PRO A 285 -29.83 -40.41 12.62
CA PRO A 285 -29.42 -41.43 11.66
C PRO A 285 -29.53 -40.96 10.20
N VAL A 286 -30.25 -39.87 9.93
CA VAL A 286 -30.49 -39.37 8.58
C VAL A 286 -29.42 -38.34 8.22
N SER A 287 -28.84 -38.50 7.03
CA SER A 287 -27.83 -37.57 6.48
C SER A 287 -28.17 -37.25 5.04
N VAL A 288 -28.07 -35.97 4.69
CA VAL A 288 -28.29 -35.47 3.34
C VAL A 288 -27.10 -34.62 2.94
N TRP A 289 -26.63 -34.78 1.71
CA TRP A 289 -25.40 -34.16 1.21
C TRP A 289 -25.61 -33.51 -0.16
N GLY A 290 -24.75 -32.56 -0.51
CA GLY A 290 -24.86 -31.82 -1.77
C GLY A 290 -23.76 -30.77 -1.97
N GLU A 291 -23.57 -30.35 -3.22
CA GLU A 291 -22.60 -29.32 -3.63
C GLU A 291 -23.21 -27.91 -3.66
N ASN A 292 -24.54 -27.84 -3.62
CA ASN A 292 -25.31 -26.62 -3.73
C ASN A 292 -26.16 -26.42 -2.47
N ALA A 293 -26.04 -25.25 -1.85
CA ALA A 293 -26.72 -24.99 -0.58
C ALA A 293 -28.24 -25.04 -0.70
N ARG A 294 -28.79 -24.58 -1.83
CA ARG A 294 -30.24 -24.51 -2.10
C ARG A 294 -30.85 -25.90 -2.20
N ASP A 295 -30.24 -26.80 -2.97
CA ASP A 295 -30.79 -28.14 -3.20
C ASP A 295 -30.81 -28.97 -1.92
N LEU A 296 -29.80 -28.78 -1.08
CA LEU A 296 -29.69 -29.46 0.20
C LEU A 296 -30.80 -29.04 1.16
N VAL A 297 -31.05 -27.73 1.29
CA VAL A 297 -32.12 -27.21 2.15
C VAL A 297 -33.49 -27.71 1.68
N ASN A 298 -33.76 -27.69 0.37
CA ASN A 298 -35.04 -28.14 -0.18
C ASN A 298 -35.32 -29.61 0.15
N THR A 299 -34.30 -30.48 0.00
CA THR A 299 -34.43 -31.92 0.29
C THR A 299 -34.80 -32.17 1.75
N LEU A 300 -34.19 -31.44 2.69
CA LEU A 300 -34.49 -31.56 4.12
C LEU A 300 -35.94 -31.16 4.45
N VAL A 301 -36.46 -30.14 3.77
CA VAL A 301 -37.85 -29.69 3.92
C VAL A 301 -38.83 -30.74 3.38
N ASP A 302 -38.59 -31.27 2.19
CA ASP A 302 -39.48 -32.27 1.55
C ASP A 302 -39.55 -33.59 2.33
N MET A 303 -38.47 -33.95 3.05
CA MET A 303 -38.44 -35.09 3.96
C MET A 303 -39.18 -34.85 5.29
N GLY A 304 -39.73 -33.65 5.51
CA GLY A 304 -40.46 -33.28 6.73
C GLY A 304 -39.56 -33.15 7.96
N LEU A 305 -38.26 -32.96 7.76
CA LEU A 305 -37.24 -32.90 8.83
C LEU A 305 -36.99 -31.48 9.36
N VAL A 306 -37.62 -30.47 8.76
CA VAL A 306 -37.61 -29.07 9.22
C VAL A 306 -39.06 -28.64 9.36
N ARG A 307 -39.50 -28.34 10.59
CA ARG A 307 -40.90 -27.96 10.87
C ARG A 307 -41.07 -26.49 11.24
N ARG A 308 -39.96 -25.78 11.47
CA ARG A 308 -39.98 -24.35 11.77
C ARG A 308 -39.24 -23.52 10.73
N LEU A 309 -39.79 -22.34 10.44
CA LEU A 309 -39.27 -21.43 9.42
C LEU A 309 -37.95 -20.75 9.84
N ASP A 310 -37.83 -20.40 11.12
CA ASP A 310 -36.60 -19.86 11.71
C ASP A 310 -35.44 -20.84 11.58
N HIS A 311 -35.70 -22.14 11.81
CA HIS A 311 -34.74 -23.21 11.63
C HIS A 311 -34.36 -23.38 10.15
N ALA A 312 -35.30 -23.30 9.21
CA ALA A 312 -35.00 -23.35 7.78
C ALA A 312 -34.10 -22.17 7.32
N ALA A 313 -34.40 -20.94 7.77
CA ALA A 313 -33.62 -19.75 7.43
C ALA A 313 -32.19 -19.82 7.98
N TYR A 314 -32.04 -20.34 9.20
CA TYR A 314 -30.75 -20.63 9.81
C TYR A 314 -29.92 -21.59 8.96
N LEU A 315 -30.50 -22.73 8.56
CA LEU A 315 -29.83 -23.73 7.73
C LEU A 315 -29.38 -23.15 6.39
N GLY A 316 -30.23 -22.32 5.73
CA GLY A 316 -29.88 -21.69 4.47
C GLY A 316 -28.68 -20.74 4.56
N ARG A 317 -28.62 -19.89 5.60
CA ARG A 317 -27.48 -19.00 5.82
C ARG A 317 -26.19 -19.78 6.06
N GLU A 318 -26.25 -20.78 6.92
CA GLU A 318 -25.10 -21.59 7.29
C GLU A 318 -24.59 -22.43 6.11
N LEU A 319 -25.49 -22.98 5.29
CA LEU A 319 -25.10 -23.71 4.07
C LEU A 319 -24.56 -22.79 2.97
N GLN A 320 -25.10 -21.58 2.76
CA GLN A 320 -24.53 -20.62 1.80
C GLN A 320 -23.13 -20.14 2.21
N LYS A 321 -22.92 -20.01 3.52
CA LYS A 321 -21.60 -19.72 4.09
C LYS A 321 -20.64 -20.88 3.85
N ALA A 322 -21.08 -22.11 4.10
CA ALA A 322 -20.32 -23.33 3.80
C ALA A 322 -19.96 -23.44 2.30
N GLU A 323 -20.86 -23.05 1.39
CA GLU A 323 -20.61 -23.04 -0.06
C GLU A 323 -19.63 -21.95 -0.50
N THR A 324 -19.74 -20.74 0.06
CA THR A 324 -18.80 -19.64 -0.24
C THR A 324 -17.40 -19.97 0.29
N ALA A 325 -17.33 -20.65 1.44
CA ALA A 325 -16.09 -21.20 1.97
C ALA A 325 -15.46 -22.19 0.98
N LEU A 326 -16.24 -23.17 0.49
CA LEU A 326 -15.77 -24.12 -0.53
C LEU A 326 -15.25 -23.42 -1.80
N ARG A 327 -15.90 -22.36 -2.30
CA ARG A 327 -15.53 -21.66 -3.56
C ARG A 327 -14.29 -20.77 -3.45
N LEU A 328 -14.10 -20.12 -2.31
CA LEU A 328 -12.93 -19.28 -2.06
C LEU A 328 -11.76 -20.07 -1.48
N GLY A 329 -11.94 -21.38 -1.24
CA GLY A 329 -10.96 -22.26 -0.61
C GLY A 329 -10.71 -21.94 0.87
N ARG A 330 -11.76 -21.56 1.61
CA ARG A 330 -11.71 -21.18 3.03
C ARG A 330 -12.38 -22.24 3.91
N ASP A 331 -12.03 -22.29 5.20
CA ASP A 331 -12.68 -23.17 6.18
C ASP A 331 -14.09 -22.70 6.53
N TYR A 332 -14.90 -23.64 7.00
CA TYR A 332 -16.23 -23.39 7.51
C TYR A 332 -16.37 -23.95 8.92
N VAL A 333 -16.78 -23.09 9.85
CA VAL A 333 -17.26 -23.46 11.17
C VAL A 333 -18.67 -22.89 11.31
N GLN A 334 -19.59 -23.75 11.72
CA GLN A 334 -20.98 -23.35 11.92
C GLN A 334 -21.04 -22.23 12.96
N ASP A 335 -21.86 -21.22 12.67
CA ASP A 335 -22.05 -19.99 13.48
C ASP A 335 -20.89 -18.96 13.51
N GLU A 336 -19.70 -19.29 13.00
CA GLU A 336 -18.56 -18.36 12.93
C GLU A 336 -18.51 -17.55 11.61
N PRO A 337 -17.96 -16.32 11.59
CA PRO A 337 -17.79 -15.56 10.35
C PRO A 337 -16.74 -16.18 9.42
N LEU A 338 -16.86 -15.94 8.09
CA LEU A 338 -15.90 -16.44 7.09
C LEU A 338 -14.54 -15.74 7.12
N TRP A 339 -14.51 -14.52 7.66
CA TRP A 339 -13.31 -13.72 7.90
C TRP A 339 -13.30 -13.33 9.38
N PRO A 340 -12.99 -14.26 10.29
CA PRO A 340 -12.87 -13.91 11.70
C PRO A 340 -11.71 -12.92 11.85
N ALA A 341 -11.96 -11.79 12.49
CA ALA A 341 -10.92 -10.84 12.87
C ALA A 341 -10.12 -11.48 14.01
N GLU A 342 -9.09 -12.26 13.66
CA GLU A 342 -8.19 -13.00 14.56
C GLU A 342 -8.84 -13.62 15.82
N LYS A 343 -9.10 -14.94 15.78
CA LYS A 343 -9.50 -15.81 16.91
C LYS A 343 -10.21 -15.14 18.09
N SER A 344 -11.49 -15.39 18.14
CA SER A 344 -12.05 -16.20 19.22
C SER A 344 -13.01 -17.19 18.59
#